data_AF-A0A4U1C7I5-F1
#
_entry.id   AF-A0A4U1C7I5-F1
#
_cell.length_a   1.000
_cell.length_b   1.000
_cell.length_c   1.000
_cell.angle_alpha   90.00
_cell.angle_beta   90.00
_cell.angle_gamma   90.00
#
_symmetry.space_group_name_H-M   'P 1'
#
loop_
_entity.id
_entity.type
_entity.pdbx_description
1 polymer ?
#
loop_
_entity_poly.entity_id
_entity_poly.type
_entity_poly.pdbx_seq_one_letter_code
_entity_poly.pdbx_strand_id
1 'polypeptide(L)' 'MSKVYETGHAKNVANFETLISFVASYGATYNPSRASIQLAALQTKAVDASIAMQQVNTRLATNGNVIAARETGASS' A
#
# COMPACT_ATOMS: atom_id res chain seq x y z
N MET A 1 11.79 25.51 6.76
CA MET A 1 11.07 24.30 7.16
C MET A 1 10.67 23.54 5.91
N SER A 2 11.44 22.53 5.52
CA SER A 2 11.02 21.60 4.46
C SER A 2 9.78 20.87 4.97
N LYS A 3 8.66 20.99 4.25
CA LYS A 3 7.51 20.12 4.47
C LYS A 3 7.92 18.73 4.01
N VAL A 4 8.49 17.94 4.91
CA VAL A 4 8.76 16.53 4.67
C VAL A 4 7.42 15.83 4.75
N TYR A 5 6.69 15.86 3.65
CA TYR A 5 5.65 14.87 3.45
C TYR A 5 6.39 13.55 3.31
N GLU A 6 6.30 12.66 4.29
CA GLU A 6 6.67 11.27 4.09
C GLU A 6 5.80 10.71 2.97
N THR A 7 6.27 10.79 1.74
CA THR A 7 5.63 10.20 0.57
C THR A 7 6.06 8.74 0.47
N GLY A 8 5.72 7.95 1.47
CA GLY A 8 5.92 6.50 1.45
C GLY A 8 4.67 5.80 0.91
N HIS A 9 4.84 4.73 0.13
CA HIS A 9 3.73 3.91 -0.33
C HIS A 9 2.84 3.43 0.84
N ALA A 10 3.42 3.06 1.98
CA ALA A 10 2.67 2.71 3.19
C ALA A 10 1.78 3.85 3.72
N LYS A 11 2.30 5.07 3.75
CA LYS A 11 1.54 6.25 4.23
C LYS A 11 0.42 6.62 3.26
N ASN A 12 0.65 6.48 1.95
CA ASN A 12 -0.38 6.64 0.94
C ASN A 12 -1.50 5.60 1.08
N VAL A 13 -1.17 4.34 1.36
CA VAL A 13 -2.16 3.28 1.65
C VAL A 13 -2.96 3.63 2.89
N ALA A 14 -2.32 4.01 4.00
CA ALA A 14 -3.00 4.39 5.25
C ALA A 14 -3.92 5.61 5.07
N ASN A 15 -3.47 6.63 4.32
CA ASN A 15 -4.28 7.79 4.00
C ASN A 15 -5.49 7.41 3.14
N PHE A 16 -5.32 6.48 2.19
CA PHE A 16 -6.40 6.01 1.35
C PHE A 16 -7.43 5.18 2.12
N GLU A 17 -6.99 4.33 3.06
CA GLU A 17 -7.89 3.62 3.99
C GLU A 17 -8.66 4.58 4.90
N THR A 18 -8.01 5.65 5.35
CA THR A 18 -8.65 6.71 6.12
C THR A 18 -9.75 7.39 5.30
N LEU A 19 -9.46 7.76 4.04
CA LEU A 19 -10.45 8.32 3.12
C LEU A 19 -11.65 7.37 2.93
N ILE A 20 -11.39 6.08 2.72
CA ILE A 20 -12.44 5.06 2.58
C ILE A 20 -13.32 4.98 3.83
N SER A 21 -12.72 5.08 5.02
CA SER A 21 -13.47 5.09 6.29
C SER A 21 -14.40 6.28 6.41
N PHE A 22 -13.93 7.48 6.02
CA PHE A 22 -14.78 8.67 5.92
C PHE A 22 -15.91 8.48 4.91
N VAL A 23 -15.58 7.95 3.73
CA VAL A 23 -16.56 7.68 2.68
C VAL A 23 -17.64 6.68 3.14
N ALA A 24 -17.24 5.61 3.84
CA ALA A 24 -18.15 4.61 4.35
C ALA A 24 -19.10 5.16 5.43
N SER A 25 -18.65 6.15 6.21
CA SER A 25 -19.47 6.80 7.25
C SER A 25 -20.73 7.50 6.72
N TYR A 26 -20.73 7.88 5.44
CA TYR A 26 -21.89 8.46 4.77
C TYR A 26 -22.99 7.42 4.47
N GLY A 27 -22.67 6.12 4.48
CA GLY A 27 -23.63 5.06 4.18
C GLY A 27 -24.31 5.27 2.81
N ALA A 28 -25.64 5.19 2.77
CA ALA A 28 -26.42 5.31 1.54
C ALA A 28 -26.35 6.69 0.85
N THR A 29 -25.94 7.76 1.56
CA THR A 29 -25.80 9.08 0.93
C THR A 29 -24.57 9.16 0.03
N TYR A 30 -23.62 8.24 0.17
CA TYR A 30 -22.51 8.09 -0.77
C TYR A 30 -22.91 7.24 -1.97
N ASN A 31 -23.53 7.88 -2.96
CA ASN A 31 -24.01 7.22 -4.18
C ASN A 31 -23.43 7.89 -5.45
N PRO A 32 -22.12 7.74 -5.71
CA PRO A 32 -21.52 8.32 -6.91
C PRO A 32 -21.96 7.55 -8.17
N SER A 33 -22.23 8.29 -9.25
CA SER A 33 -22.56 7.72 -10.57
C SER A 33 -21.35 7.08 -11.28
N ARG A 34 -20.13 7.45 -10.88
CA ARG A 34 -18.88 6.92 -11.44
C ARG A 34 -18.46 5.64 -10.70
N ALA A 35 -18.47 4.51 -11.39
CA ALA A 35 -18.13 3.20 -10.83
C ALA A 35 -16.74 3.15 -10.15
N SER A 36 -15.75 3.85 -10.71
CA SER A 36 -14.37 3.84 -10.20
C SER A 36 -14.20 4.48 -8.83
N ILE A 37 -15.17 5.27 -8.37
CA ILE A 37 -15.17 5.89 -7.04
C ILE A 37 -16.30 5.36 -6.17
N GLN A 38 -16.98 4.28 -6.56
CA GLN A 38 -17.91 3.61 -5.66
C GLN A 38 -17.13 2.96 -4.51
N LEU A 39 -17.75 2.85 -3.34
CA LEU A 39 -17.10 2.34 -2.12
C LEU A 39 -16.42 0.99 -2.35
N ALA A 40 -17.10 0.06 -3.04
CA ALA A 40 -16.54 -1.25 -3.37
C ALA A 40 -15.27 -1.15 -4.26
N ALA A 41 -15.28 -0.27 -5.26
CA ALA A 41 -14.11 -0.07 -6.12
C ALA A 41 -12.93 0.53 -5.34
N LEU A 42 -13.20 1.47 -4.43
CA LEU A 42 -12.17 2.06 -3.57
C LEU A 42 -11.59 1.01 -2.61
N GLN A 43 -12.43 0.18 -2.00
CA GLN A 43 -12.00 -0.93 -1.13
C GLN A 43 -11.12 -1.93 -1.88
N THR A 44 -11.52 -2.34 -3.09
CA THR A 44 -10.69 -3.21 -3.95
C THR A 44 -9.33 -2.57 -4.21
N LYS A 45 -9.28 -1.27 -4.51
CA LYS A 45 -8.01 -0.56 -4.73
C LYS A 45 -7.13 -0.48 -3.48
N ALA A 46 -7.72 -0.37 -2.29
CA ALA A 46 -6.96 -0.40 -1.04
C ALA A 46 -6.36 -1.79 -0.77
N VAL A 47 -7.11 -2.86 -1.06
CA VAL A 47 -6.62 -4.25 -0.99
C VAL A 47 -5.47 -4.47 -1.97
N ASP A 48 -5.64 -4.07 -3.24
CA ASP A 48 -4.60 -4.17 -4.26
C ASP A 48 -3.30 -3.46 -3.83
N ALA A 49 -3.43 -2.25 -3.26
CA ALA A 49 -2.28 -1.46 -2.81
C ALA A 49 -1.58 -2.11 -1.61
N SER A 50 -2.33 -2.68 -0.67
CA SER A 50 -1.78 -3.44 0.46
C SER A 50 -1.05 -4.71 0.02
N ILE A 51 -1.60 -5.43 -0.97
CA ILE A 51 -0.94 -6.60 -1.56
C ILE A 51 0.38 -6.19 -2.25
N ALA A 52 0.37 -5.12 -3.03
CA ALA A 52 1.58 -4.60 -3.68
C ALA A 52 2.67 -4.25 -2.65
N MET A 53 2.30 -3.63 -1.53
CA MET A 53 3.22 -3.35 -0.42
C MET A 53 3.84 -4.60 0.18
N GLN A 54 3.03 -5.65 0.41
CA GLN A 54 3.52 -6.93 0.90
C GLN A 54 4.49 -7.58 -0.08
N GLN A 55 4.19 -7.52 -1.40
CA GLN A 55 5.06 -8.06 -2.43
C GLN A 55 6.41 -7.36 -2.48
N VAL A 56 6.44 -6.03 -2.35
CA VAL A 56 7.70 -5.25 -2.28
C VAL A 56 8.51 -5.68 -1.06
N ASN A 57 7.88 -5.78 0.12
CA ASN A 57 8.56 -6.19 1.35
C ASN A 57 9.14 -7.61 1.25
N THR A 58 8.38 -8.55 0.71
CA THR A 58 8.84 -9.93 0.46
C THR A 58 10.02 -9.96 -0.50
N ARG A 59 9.96 -9.20 -1.61
CA ARG A 59 11.06 -9.13 -2.59
C ARG A 59 12.32 -8.52 -1.97
N LEU A 60 12.18 -7.49 -1.13
CA LEU A 60 13.30 -6.88 -0.43
C LEU A 60 13.98 -7.87 0.53
N ALA A 61 13.19 -8.61 1.32
CA ALA A 61 13.70 -9.65 2.21
C ALA A 61 14.41 -10.77 1.45
N THR A 62 13.80 -11.27 0.37
CA THR A 62 14.41 -12.30 -0.49
C THR A 62 15.73 -11.82 -1.09
N ASN A 63 15.78 -10.58 -1.60
CA ASN A 63 17.01 -10.02 -2.15
C ASN A 63 18.11 -9.89 -1.09
N GLY A 64 17.76 -9.45 0.13
CA GLY A 64 18.69 -9.43 1.26
C GLY A 64 19.29 -10.81 1.57
N ASN A 65 18.45 -11.85 1.60
CA ASN A 65 18.90 -13.22 1.83
C ASN A 65 19.84 -13.73 0.72
N VAL A 66 19.56 -13.39 -0.55
CA VAL A 66 20.41 -13.75 -1.69
C VAL A 66 21.77 -13.04 -1.61
N ILE A 67 21.81 -11.77 -1.19
CA ILE A 67 23.06 -11.04 -1.00
C ILE A 67 23.86 -11.66 0.16
N ALA A 68 23.23 -11.89 1.31
CA ALA A 68 23.88 -12.52 2.45
C ALA A 68 24.48 -13.90 2.09
N ALA A 69 23.73 -14.72 1.33
CA ALA A 69 24.23 -16.01 0.86
C ALA A 69 25.46 -15.88 -0.04
N ARG A 70 25.51 -14.87 -0.92
CA ARG A 70 26.68 -14.60 -1.77
C ARG A 70 27.90 -14.17 -0.95
N GLU A 71 27.71 -13.33 0.05
CA GLU A 71 28.79 -12.88 0.95
C GLU A 71 29.38 -14.05 1.75
N THR A 72 28.54 -14.95 2.25
CA THR A 72 29.01 -16.13 2.99
C THR A 72 29.71 -17.16 2.09
N GLY A 73 29.28 -17.30 0.83
CA GLY A 73 29.87 -18.25 -0.13
C GLY A 73 31.18 -17.79 -0.78
N ALA A 74 31.54 -16.51 -0.64
CA ALA A 74 32.82 -15.98 -1.13
C ALA A 74 33.98 -16.16 -0.13
N SER A 75 33.74 -16.77 1.04
CA SER A 75 34.73 -16.95 2.12
C SER A 75 35.31 -18.36 2.26
N SER A 76 35.01 -19.28 1.33
CA SER A 76 35.49 -20.67 1.33
C SER A 76 36.36 -21.01 0.14
#